data_AF-A0AAF0ZE94-F1
#
_entry.id   AF-A0AAF0ZE94-F1
#
_cell.length_a   1.000
_cell.length_b   1.000
_cell.length_c   1.000
_cell.angle_alpha   90.00
_cell.angle_beta   90.00
_cell.angle_gamma   90.00
#
_symmetry.space_group_name_H-M   'P 1'
#
loop_
_entity.id
_entity.type
_entity.pdbx_description
1 polymer ?
#
loop_
_entity_poly.entity_id
_entity_poly.type
_entity_poly.pdbx_seq_one_letter_code
_entity_poly.pdbx_strand_id
1 'polypeptide(L)'
;MKGKELIRLYNEGQRDFSDIINSLDLTDTDFNGINLKNIIIKDVDLSGVNFSGANLQGCDLSFSNLTDSNLINTNLSFSKLFNTIFINSNLQKSDFFHTDLQQSNFYNANLKGSQFSESNLFYANFSKVDLSKCNFSRADLRNTDFTDSDFAEADLYNANLINADLTNANLEMANLEKANLKNAKLNHVNFYKVKIDCETFLDAKYLLIWKLVNDINSIKTLINLDLSYGYLTQLDFKLKDISKSNLSFSDLSFSDFQYCQLIDANLKGCDLSNSNLSFAQLKNADLTNANLSQSQAICANFSQADLSNVKFNLSDLRGVDLSNANLTNADFRGCNLYKANLSGANLKNTNFDGANLSYIEIENTIFNNTILTNTVLDNTKNIDLVELNNLYYSLLKTQQQDFILRYSRNSLIDSKNQDNVYSEIINVSKIETEKLRDFCWQMVKKFVRVNQDPKQLFINNLKGKLGEFFIKNILGNLVSEIDYNIYSFGDGGIDFKLTNNPNLGIQVKTRSGKDFNNINWSFNQKEIENNLLLICIFCEQQISEAQDNYELIFAGFMPTSLINTNDEIIILKAEQLLYGGGIYHYIKCFNY
;
A
#
# COMPACT_ATOMS: atom_id res chain seq x y z
N MET A 1 57.88 1.76 -0.10
CA MET A 1 58.33 0.36 -0.20
C MET A 1 57.28 -0.44 -1.00
N LYS A 2 57.70 -1.25 -1.98
CA LYS A 2 56.81 -2.13 -2.75
C LYS A 2 56.52 -3.43 -1.99
N GLY A 3 55.40 -4.11 -2.28
CA GLY A 3 55.03 -5.36 -1.62
C GLY A 3 56.10 -6.47 -1.72
N LYS A 4 56.74 -6.63 -2.87
CA LYS A 4 57.87 -7.59 -3.03
C LYS A 4 59.04 -7.31 -2.09
N GLU A 5 59.33 -6.03 -1.83
CA GLU A 5 60.43 -5.64 -0.94
C GLU A 5 60.08 -5.88 0.52
N LEU A 6 58.82 -5.65 0.91
CA LEU A 6 58.30 -6.03 2.22
C LEU A 6 58.51 -7.53 2.47
N ILE A 7 58.14 -8.38 1.49
CA ILE A 7 58.30 -9.83 1.59
C ILE A 7 59.79 -10.22 1.72
N ARG A 8 60.68 -9.58 0.95
CA ARG A 8 62.13 -9.82 1.04
C ARG A 8 62.64 -9.53 2.46
N LEU A 9 62.38 -8.33 2.99
CA LEU A 9 62.80 -7.93 4.33
C LEU A 9 62.16 -8.80 5.43
N TYR A 10 60.91 -9.20 5.25
CA TYR A 10 60.24 -10.13 6.16
C TYR A 10 60.95 -11.50 6.20
N ASN A 11 61.35 -12.02 5.04
CA ASN A 11 62.11 -13.27 4.95
C ASN A 11 63.53 -13.15 5.54
N GLU A 12 64.09 -11.93 5.58
CA GLU A 12 65.37 -11.62 6.24
C GLU A 12 65.24 -11.48 7.77
N GLY A 13 64.02 -11.59 8.31
CA GLY A 13 63.76 -11.60 9.75
C GLY A 13 63.16 -10.29 10.29
N GLN A 14 62.99 -9.26 9.45
CA GLN A 14 62.28 -8.05 9.87
C GLN A 14 60.80 -8.37 10.14
N ARG A 15 60.25 -7.82 11.22
CA ARG A 15 58.84 -7.99 11.58
C ARG A 15 58.12 -6.66 11.75
N ASP A 16 58.84 -5.64 12.21
CA ASP A 16 58.30 -4.29 12.37
C ASP A 16 58.57 -3.43 11.14
N PHE A 17 57.50 -2.95 10.54
CA PHE A 17 57.51 -2.07 9.37
C PHE A 17 56.77 -0.75 9.65
N SER A 18 56.53 -0.43 10.93
CA SER A 18 55.82 0.78 11.35
C SER A 18 56.49 2.07 10.90
N ASP A 19 57.81 2.07 10.69
CA ASP A 19 58.54 3.27 10.25
C ASP A 19 58.41 3.57 8.74
N ILE A 20 57.76 2.70 7.96
CA ILE A 20 57.80 2.72 6.48
C ILE A 20 56.40 2.92 5.86
N ILE A 21 55.37 3.07 6.70
CA ILE A 21 53.93 3.10 6.40
C ILE A 21 53.56 4.06 5.26
N ASN A 22 54.02 5.32 5.32
CA ASN A 22 53.67 6.38 4.35
C ASN A 22 54.19 6.15 2.92
N SER A 23 54.92 5.07 2.68
CA SER A 23 55.48 4.73 1.38
C SER A 23 55.02 3.38 0.84
N LEU A 24 54.15 2.67 1.56
CA LEU A 24 53.75 1.30 1.21
C LEU A 24 52.83 1.30 -0.03
N ASP A 25 53.30 0.71 -1.12
CA ASP A 25 52.49 0.40 -2.30
C ASP A 25 52.44 -1.11 -2.46
N LEU A 26 51.26 -1.68 -2.23
CA LEU A 26 51.04 -3.13 -2.24
C LEU A 26 50.24 -3.60 -3.45
N THR A 27 49.98 -2.70 -4.40
CA THR A 27 49.14 -3.01 -5.58
C THR A 27 49.78 -4.01 -6.55
N ASP A 28 51.10 -4.21 -6.47
CA ASP A 28 51.87 -5.08 -7.36
C ASP A 28 52.15 -6.49 -6.82
N THR A 29 51.56 -6.86 -5.68
CA THR A 29 51.88 -8.08 -4.95
C THR A 29 50.61 -8.85 -4.57
N ASP A 30 50.57 -10.14 -4.93
CA ASP A 30 49.52 -11.06 -4.48
C ASP A 30 49.90 -11.61 -3.10
N PHE A 31 49.02 -11.40 -2.12
CA PHE A 31 49.19 -11.88 -0.75
C PHE A 31 48.37 -13.15 -0.48
N ASN A 32 47.82 -13.78 -1.52
CA ASN A 32 47.12 -15.05 -1.40
C ASN A 32 48.02 -16.14 -0.80
N GLY A 33 47.54 -16.81 0.25
CA GLY A 33 48.25 -17.91 0.90
C GLY A 33 49.57 -17.52 1.57
N ILE A 34 49.91 -16.23 1.66
CA ILE A 34 51.20 -15.79 2.18
C ILE A 34 51.33 -16.07 3.68
N ASN A 35 52.55 -16.30 4.16
CA ASN A 35 52.83 -16.39 5.59
C ASN A 35 53.56 -15.14 6.08
N LEU A 36 52.83 -14.29 6.80
CA LEU A 36 53.31 -13.06 7.42
C LEU A 36 53.03 -13.04 8.94
N LYS A 37 53.17 -14.19 9.59
CA LYS A 37 53.01 -14.32 11.05
C LYS A 37 53.82 -13.29 11.84
N ASN A 38 53.18 -12.66 12.82
CA ASN A 38 53.73 -11.64 13.71
C ASN A 38 54.25 -10.38 13.00
N ILE A 39 53.81 -10.11 11.76
CA ILE A 39 54.14 -8.84 11.09
C ILE A 39 53.47 -7.66 11.80
N ILE A 40 54.16 -6.54 11.91
CA ILE A 40 53.65 -5.28 12.44
C ILE A 40 53.65 -4.26 11.31
N ILE A 41 52.45 -3.94 10.83
CA ILE A 41 52.16 -2.96 9.77
C ILE A 41 50.86 -2.22 10.13
N LYS A 42 51.00 -1.23 11.00
CA LYS A 42 49.89 -0.39 11.51
C LYS A 42 49.55 0.73 10.53
N ASP A 43 48.35 1.28 10.63
CA ASP A 43 47.97 2.53 9.94
C ASP A 43 48.27 2.53 8.43
N VAL A 44 48.10 1.37 7.79
CA VAL A 44 48.36 1.17 6.35
C VAL A 44 47.06 1.04 5.58
N ASP A 45 47.05 1.54 4.34
CA ASP A 45 45.99 1.25 3.38
C ASP A 45 46.25 -0.09 2.70
N LEU A 46 45.39 -1.05 3.02
CA LEU A 46 45.33 -2.42 2.49
C LEU A 46 44.00 -2.65 1.75
N SER A 47 43.35 -1.57 1.31
CA SER A 47 42.09 -1.67 0.60
C SER A 47 42.23 -2.48 -0.69
N GLY A 48 41.24 -3.36 -0.95
CA GLY A 48 41.22 -4.25 -2.11
C GLY A 48 42.28 -5.36 -2.13
N VAL A 49 43.16 -5.46 -1.13
CA VAL A 49 44.22 -6.47 -1.11
C VAL A 49 43.63 -7.88 -0.96
N ASN A 50 44.23 -8.85 -1.64
CA ASN A 50 43.85 -10.26 -1.52
C ASN A 50 44.78 -10.99 -0.53
N PHE A 51 44.30 -11.18 0.70
CA PHE A 51 44.91 -12.02 1.73
C PHE A 51 44.27 -13.41 1.84
N SER A 52 43.43 -13.83 0.90
CA SER A 52 42.75 -15.12 1.00
C SER A 52 43.73 -16.27 1.28
N GLY A 53 43.44 -17.06 2.31
CA GLY A 53 44.28 -18.17 2.79
C GLY A 53 45.60 -17.76 3.47
N ALA A 54 45.87 -16.47 3.67
CA ALA A 54 47.09 -16.01 4.30
C ALA A 54 47.16 -16.40 5.79
N ASN A 55 48.38 -16.55 6.29
CA ASN A 55 48.68 -16.66 7.70
C ASN A 55 49.22 -15.34 8.23
N LEU A 56 48.34 -14.58 8.87
CA LEU A 56 48.59 -13.31 9.55
C LEU A 56 48.46 -13.46 11.07
N GLN A 57 48.67 -14.67 11.60
CA GLN A 57 48.58 -14.93 13.03
C GLN A 57 49.49 -13.98 13.82
N GLY A 58 49.00 -13.41 14.92
CA GLY A 58 49.75 -12.53 15.80
C GLY A 58 50.21 -11.21 15.17
N CYS A 59 49.66 -10.84 14.01
CA CYS A 59 50.01 -9.59 13.36
C CYS A 59 49.50 -8.37 14.14
N ASP A 60 50.01 -7.20 13.80
CA ASP A 60 49.49 -5.93 14.27
C ASP A 60 49.15 -5.05 13.05
N LEU A 61 47.85 -4.97 12.75
CA LEU A 61 47.23 -4.18 11.67
C LEU A 61 46.33 -3.09 12.26
N SER A 62 46.60 -2.66 13.48
CA SER A 62 45.80 -1.66 14.18
C SER A 62 45.72 -0.38 13.34
N PHE A 63 44.53 0.22 13.30
CA PHE A 63 44.21 1.40 12.48
C PHE A 63 44.28 1.23 10.95
N SER A 64 44.61 0.05 10.44
CA SER A 64 44.74 -0.16 9.00
C SER A 64 43.39 -0.20 8.29
N ASN A 65 43.39 0.16 7.00
CA ASN A 65 42.22 0.10 6.14
C ASN A 65 42.23 -1.16 5.26
N LEU A 66 41.31 -2.08 5.51
CA LEU A 66 41.07 -3.31 4.74
C LEU A 66 39.74 -3.26 3.99
N THR A 67 39.24 -2.07 3.65
CA THR A 67 38.01 -1.91 2.85
C THR A 67 38.09 -2.67 1.53
N ASP A 68 37.01 -3.35 1.13
CA ASP A 68 36.90 -4.13 -0.12
C ASP A 68 37.94 -5.25 -0.29
N SER A 69 38.70 -5.59 0.75
CA SER A 69 39.72 -6.63 0.69
C SER A 69 39.14 -8.05 0.73
N ASN A 70 39.93 -9.03 0.32
CA ASN A 70 39.56 -10.45 0.37
C ASN A 70 40.44 -11.18 1.40
N LEU A 71 39.83 -11.63 2.49
CA LEU A 71 40.46 -12.37 3.57
C LEU A 71 39.86 -13.77 3.76
N ILE A 72 39.19 -14.37 2.77
CA ILE A 72 38.60 -15.71 2.94
C ILE A 72 39.64 -16.73 3.45
N ASN A 73 39.29 -17.51 4.49
CA ASN A 73 40.16 -18.50 5.14
C ASN A 73 41.49 -17.92 5.69
N THR A 74 41.55 -16.63 6.01
CA THR A 74 42.78 -16.02 6.57
C THR A 74 42.90 -16.36 8.06
N ASN A 75 44.10 -16.70 8.51
CA ASN A 75 44.39 -16.83 9.93
C ASN A 75 44.84 -15.48 10.50
N LEU A 76 44.00 -14.86 11.32
CA LEU A 76 44.24 -13.62 12.06
C LEU A 76 44.24 -13.86 13.58
N SER A 77 44.36 -15.12 14.02
CA SER A 77 44.33 -15.47 15.44
C SER A 77 45.43 -14.74 16.21
N PHE A 78 45.15 -14.35 17.46
CA PHE A 78 46.05 -13.63 18.36
C PHE A 78 46.53 -12.25 17.85
N SER A 79 45.92 -11.70 16.80
CA SER A 79 46.35 -10.44 16.20
C SER A 79 45.80 -9.21 16.93
N LYS A 80 46.39 -8.05 16.64
CA LYS A 80 45.91 -6.73 17.05
C LYS A 80 45.33 -6.01 15.85
N LEU A 81 44.02 -5.83 15.87
CA LEU A 81 43.19 -5.28 14.80
C LEU A 81 42.25 -4.18 15.37
N PHE A 82 42.67 -3.53 16.45
CA PHE A 82 41.85 -2.48 17.06
C PHE A 82 41.80 -1.26 16.11
N ASN A 83 40.62 -0.65 15.98
CA ASN A 83 40.34 0.40 15.00
C ASN A 83 40.61 0.04 13.52
N THR A 84 40.73 -1.24 13.17
CA THR A 84 40.89 -1.66 11.78
C THR A 84 39.56 -1.60 11.02
N ILE A 85 39.60 -1.17 9.76
CA ILE A 85 38.42 -1.01 8.90
C ILE A 85 38.30 -2.19 7.93
N PHE A 86 37.18 -2.89 7.93
CA PHE A 86 36.86 -4.07 7.13
C PHE A 86 35.60 -3.88 6.26
N ILE A 87 35.22 -2.64 5.99
CA ILE A 87 33.99 -2.31 5.26
C ILE A 87 33.94 -3.06 3.92
N ASN A 88 32.79 -3.70 3.62
CA ASN A 88 32.55 -4.48 2.40
C ASN A 88 33.54 -5.62 2.10
N SER A 89 34.45 -5.94 3.03
CA SER A 89 35.45 -6.98 2.79
C SER A 89 34.85 -8.38 2.91
N ASN A 90 35.49 -9.36 2.28
CA ASN A 90 35.08 -10.76 2.33
C ASN A 90 36.00 -11.54 3.25
N LEU A 91 35.51 -11.93 4.42
CA LEU A 91 36.27 -12.58 5.48
C LEU A 91 35.74 -13.99 5.80
N GLN A 92 34.96 -14.59 4.91
CA GLN A 92 34.35 -15.91 5.17
C GLN A 92 35.36 -16.93 5.70
N LYS A 93 34.98 -17.62 6.77
CA LYS A 93 35.78 -18.68 7.43
C LYS A 93 37.17 -18.23 7.91
N SER A 94 37.38 -16.92 8.12
CA SER A 94 38.62 -16.44 8.72
C SER A 94 38.67 -16.79 10.20
N ASP A 95 39.88 -16.87 10.74
CA ASP A 95 40.13 -17.16 12.14
C ASP A 95 40.59 -15.92 12.90
N PHE A 96 39.76 -15.43 13.82
CA PHE A 96 40.00 -14.33 14.75
C PHE A 96 40.08 -14.82 16.21
N PHE A 97 40.39 -16.09 16.45
CA PHE A 97 40.57 -16.60 17.81
C PHE A 97 41.53 -15.73 18.64
N HIS A 98 41.12 -15.30 19.83
CA HIS A 98 41.92 -14.42 20.71
C HIS A 98 42.41 -13.09 20.09
N THR A 99 41.67 -12.54 19.12
CA THR A 99 42.06 -11.30 18.45
C THR A 99 41.53 -10.06 19.18
N ASP A 100 42.32 -8.98 19.22
CA ASP A 100 41.87 -7.67 19.69
C ASP A 100 41.27 -6.87 18.52
N LEU A 101 39.94 -6.71 18.52
CA LEU A 101 39.13 -6.09 17.46
C LEU A 101 38.33 -4.90 17.99
N GLN A 102 38.75 -4.31 19.10
CA GLN A 102 38.04 -3.18 19.69
C GLN A 102 37.88 -2.04 18.68
N GLN A 103 36.67 -1.47 18.60
CA GLN A 103 36.34 -0.34 17.73
C GLN A 103 36.57 -0.60 16.22
N SER A 104 36.81 -1.84 15.81
CA SER A 104 36.92 -2.20 14.39
C SER A 104 35.58 -2.04 13.67
N ASN A 105 35.62 -1.82 12.36
CA ASN A 105 34.43 -1.57 11.56
C ASN A 105 34.26 -2.60 10.44
N PHE A 106 33.28 -3.49 10.60
CA PHE A 106 32.92 -4.53 9.64
C PHE A 106 31.66 -4.19 8.84
N TYR A 107 31.20 -2.94 8.80
CA TYR A 107 29.95 -2.57 8.11
C TYR A 107 29.83 -3.25 6.72
N ASN A 108 28.74 -3.99 6.52
CA ASN A 108 28.42 -4.69 5.28
C ASN A 108 29.48 -5.72 4.80
N ALA A 109 30.37 -6.18 5.69
CA ALA A 109 31.31 -7.26 5.40
C ALA A 109 30.61 -8.63 5.37
N ASN A 110 31.25 -9.61 4.73
CA ASN A 110 30.80 -11.01 4.76
C ASN A 110 31.71 -11.84 5.65
N LEU A 111 31.19 -12.32 6.78
CA LEU A 111 31.95 -13.03 7.80
C LEU A 111 31.48 -14.46 8.03
N LYS A 112 30.57 -14.97 7.20
CA LYS A 112 29.95 -16.29 7.36
C LYS A 112 30.96 -17.39 7.73
N GLY A 113 30.67 -18.09 8.83
CA GLY A 113 31.47 -19.21 9.34
C GLY A 113 32.81 -18.84 9.98
N SER A 114 33.10 -17.55 10.20
CA SER A 114 34.36 -17.12 10.81
C SER A 114 34.42 -17.45 12.32
N GLN A 115 35.63 -17.57 12.83
CA GLN A 115 35.89 -17.89 14.24
C GLN A 115 36.29 -16.63 14.99
N PHE A 116 35.64 -16.32 16.09
CA PHE A 116 35.87 -15.15 16.96
C PHE A 116 35.98 -15.55 18.44
N SER A 117 36.17 -16.84 18.74
CA SER A 117 36.14 -17.30 20.12
C SER A 117 37.21 -16.61 20.96
N GLU A 118 36.84 -16.20 22.17
CA GLU A 118 37.73 -15.50 23.12
C GLU A 118 38.38 -14.21 22.58
N SER A 119 37.79 -13.61 21.53
CA SER A 119 38.21 -12.32 20.98
C SER A 119 37.57 -11.13 21.71
N ASN A 120 38.19 -9.95 21.58
CA ASN A 120 37.69 -8.71 22.14
C ASN A 120 37.13 -7.81 21.04
N LEU A 121 35.81 -7.62 21.03
CA LEU A 121 35.04 -6.89 20.01
C LEU A 121 34.31 -5.67 20.61
N PHE A 122 34.79 -5.19 21.76
CA PHE A 122 34.24 -4.03 22.45
C PHE A 122 34.10 -2.82 21.51
N TYR A 123 32.90 -2.24 21.41
CA TYR A 123 32.57 -1.14 20.49
C TYR A 123 32.80 -1.39 18.99
N ALA A 124 32.98 -2.64 18.56
CA ALA A 124 33.05 -2.92 17.12
C ALA A 124 31.70 -2.64 16.41
N ASN A 125 31.75 -2.43 15.11
CA ASN A 125 30.58 -2.25 14.26
C ASN A 125 30.42 -3.45 13.31
N PHE A 126 29.33 -4.19 13.48
CA PHE A 126 28.89 -5.32 12.65
C PHE A 126 27.50 -5.08 12.04
N SER A 127 27.10 -3.82 11.89
CA SER A 127 25.80 -3.53 11.27
C SER A 127 25.76 -4.04 9.82
N LYS A 128 24.64 -4.71 9.47
CA LYS A 128 24.39 -5.34 8.15
C LYS A 128 25.40 -6.43 7.74
N VAL A 129 26.02 -7.10 8.70
CA VAL A 129 26.99 -8.17 8.43
C VAL A 129 26.31 -9.55 8.40
N ASP A 130 26.70 -10.39 7.44
CA ASP A 130 26.41 -11.84 7.49
C ASP A 130 27.37 -12.51 8.48
N LEU A 131 26.87 -12.80 9.68
CA LEU A 131 27.52 -13.51 10.77
C LEU A 131 27.04 -14.96 10.90
N SER A 132 26.32 -15.48 9.89
CA SER A 132 25.73 -16.81 9.97
C SER A 132 26.80 -17.87 10.18
N LYS A 133 26.52 -18.81 11.10
CA LYS A 133 27.43 -19.91 11.51
C LYS A 133 28.78 -19.46 12.11
N CYS A 134 28.92 -18.19 12.49
CA CYS A 134 30.14 -17.73 13.16
C CYS A 134 30.24 -18.27 14.59
N ASN A 135 31.46 -18.32 15.14
CA ASN A 135 31.71 -18.74 16.51
C ASN A 135 32.23 -17.57 17.35
N PHE A 136 31.37 -16.97 18.15
CA PHE A 136 31.66 -15.91 19.12
C PHE A 136 31.77 -16.44 20.56
N SER A 137 31.97 -17.75 20.77
CA SER A 137 32.00 -18.30 22.13
C SER A 137 33.02 -17.56 23.01
N ARG A 138 32.56 -17.13 24.20
CA ARG A 138 33.35 -16.37 25.19
C ARG A 138 33.93 -15.03 24.71
N ALA A 139 33.45 -14.51 23.58
CA ALA A 139 33.91 -13.21 23.07
C ALA A 139 33.34 -12.05 23.92
N ASP A 140 34.09 -10.95 23.98
CA ASP A 140 33.65 -9.69 24.56
C ASP A 140 32.98 -8.82 23.49
N LEU A 141 31.65 -8.76 23.50
CA LEU A 141 30.80 -8.07 22.51
C LEU A 141 30.09 -6.86 23.14
N ARG A 142 30.62 -6.29 24.22
CA ARG A 142 29.92 -5.20 24.91
C ARG A 142 29.93 -3.93 24.07
N ASN A 143 28.78 -3.26 24.04
CA ASN A 143 28.53 -2.04 23.25
C ASN A 143 28.80 -2.19 21.74
N THR A 144 28.79 -3.41 21.22
CA THR A 144 28.93 -3.69 19.78
C THR A 144 27.62 -3.36 19.05
N ASP A 145 27.72 -2.80 17.85
CA ASP A 145 26.59 -2.57 16.96
C ASP A 145 26.38 -3.78 16.04
N PHE A 146 25.25 -4.46 16.18
CA PHE A 146 24.83 -5.62 15.39
C PHE A 146 23.51 -5.34 14.63
N THR A 147 23.17 -4.07 14.42
CA THR A 147 21.91 -3.71 13.77
C THR A 147 21.80 -4.33 12.38
N ASP A 148 20.65 -4.91 12.06
CA ASP A 148 20.37 -5.59 10.78
C ASP A 148 21.35 -6.73 10.40
N SER A 149 22.05 -7.35 11.36
CA SER A 149 22.99 -8.45 11.10
C SER A 149 22.32 -9.83 11.14
N ASP A 150 22.93 -10.80 10.44
CA ASP A 150 22.44 -12.20 10.41
C ASP A 150 23.33 -13.13 11.24
N PHE A 151 22.82 -13.60 12.37
CA PHE A 151 23.46 -14.58 13.26
C PHE A 151 22.90 -15.99 13.12
N ALA A 152 22.20 -16.32 12.02
CA ALA A 152 21.62 -17.64 11.85
C ALA A 152 22.64 -18.77 12.13
N GLU A 153 22.31 -19.66 13.05
CA GLU A 153 23.15 -20.78 13.52
C GLU A 153 24.51 -20.39 14.13
N ALA A 154 24.70 -19.13 14.53
CA ALA A 154 25.94 -18.70 15.19
C ALA A 154 26.07 -19.25 16.62
N ASP A 155 27.31 -19.46 17.08
CA ASP A 155 27.60 -19.86 18.45
C ASP A 155 28.06 -18.67 19.28
N LEU A 156 27.22 -18.22 20.21
CA LEU A 156 27.51 -17.14 21.18
C LEU A 156 27.60 -17.69 22.62
N TYR A 157 27.96 -18.97 22.78
CA TYR A 157 28.10 -19.61 24.09
C TYR A 157 28.98 -18.76 25.03
N ASN A 158 28.42 -18.38 26.19
CA ASN A 158 29.11 -17.58 27.21
C ASN A 158 29.70 -16.24 26.69
N ALA A 159 29.14 -15.68 25.60
CA ALA A 159 29.56 -14.38 25.09
C ALA A 159 28.98 -13.22 25.92
N ASN A 160 29.69 -12.09 25.95
CA ASN A 160 29.30 -10.92 26.73
C ASN A 160 28.72 -9.82 25.82
N LEU A 161 27.40 -9.71 25.73
CA LEU A 161 26.66 -8.76 24.89
C LEU A 161 26.07 -7.58 25.67
N ILE A 162 26.66 -7.21 26.82
CA ILE A 162 26.12 -6.09 27.63
C ILE A 162 26.08 -4.81 26.78
N ASN A 163 24.92 -4.16 26.74
CA ASN A 163 24.63 -2.95 25.96
C ASN A 163 24.82 -3.09 24.43
N ALA A 164 24.93 -4.29 23.88
CA ALA A 164 25.00 -4.47 22.43
C ALA A 164 23.68 -4.04 21.77
N ASP A 165 23.75 -3.52 20.55
CA ASP A 165 22.56 -3.18 19.75
C ASP A 165 22.30 -4.28 18.72
N LEU A 166 21.31 -5.14 18.97
CA LEU A 166 20.91 -6.21 18.05
C LEU A 166 19.59 -5.87 17.35
N THR A 167 19.23 -4.59 17.22
CA THR A 167 17.97 -4.21 16.56
C THR A 167 17.88 -4.83 15.16
N ASN A 168 16.78 -5.54 14.87
CA ASN A 168 16.52 -6.30 13.65
C ASN A 168 17.48 -7.47 13.36
N ALA A 169 18.32 -7.89 14.32
CA ALA A 169 19.24 -9.00 14.09
C ALA A 169 18.50 -10.34 13.98
N ASN A 170 18.94 -11.19 13.07
CA ASN A 170 18.42 -12.55 12.93
C ASN A 170 19.22 -13.53 13.79
N LEU A 171 18.68 -13.99 14.92
CA LEU A 171 19.34 -14.97 15.79
C LEU A 171 18.83 -16.40 15.57
N GLU A 172 18.15 -16.69 14.47
CA GLU A 172 17.56 -18.01 14.23
C GLU A 172 18.55 -19.16 14.52
N MET A 173 18.14 -20.09 15.38
CA MET A 173 18.94 -21.27 15.77
C MET A 173 20.31 -20.98 16.41
N ALA A 174 20.60 -19.73 16.76
CA ALA A 174 21.85 -19.36 17.44
C ALA A 174 21.92 -19.95 18.86
N ASN A 175 23.14 -20.18 19.32
CA ASN A 175 23.41 -20.63 20.69
C ASN A 175 23.76 -19.43 21.60
N LEU A 176 22.88 -19.11 22.55
CA LEU A 176 23.08 -18.07 23.56
C LEU A 176 23.16 -18.64 24.99
N GLU A 177 23.39 -19.94 25.15
CA GLU A 177 23.62 -20.56 26.46
C GLU A 177 24.74 -19.81 27.22
N LYS A 178 24.47 -19.43 28.48
CA LYS A 178 25.37 -18.63 29.34
C LYS A 178 25.70 -17.22 28.86
N ALA A 179 25.17 -16.77 27.72
CA ALA A 179 25.46 -15.43 27.21
C ALA A 179 24.84 -14.35 28.11
N ASN A 180 25.48 -13.18 28.16
CA ASN A 180 24.99 -12.04 28.94
C ASN A 180 24.48 -10.91 28.04
N LEU A 181 23.16 -10.75 27.93
CA LEU A 181 22.52 -9.70 27.11
C LEU A 181 21.96 -8.55 27.95
N LYS A 182 22.53 -8.27 29.13
CA LYS A 182 22.04 -7.19 29.99
C LYS A 182 22.04 -5.85 29.26
N ASN A 183 20.87 -5.17 29.27
CA ASN A 183 20.64 -3.91 28.58
C ASN A 183 20.87 -3.94 27.05
N ALA A 184 20.95 -5.11 26.43
CA ALA A 184 21.03 -5.19 24.98
C ALA A 184 19.71 -4.68 24.36
N LYS A 185 19.80 -3.99 23.23
CA LYS A 185 18.61 -3.61 22.46
C LYS A 185 18.23 -4.77 21.56
N LEU A 186 17.03 -5.31 21.74
CA LEU A 186 16.59 -6.54 21.09
C LEU A 186 15.28 -6.35 20.32
N ASN A 187 15.02 -5.11 19.87
CA ASN A 187 13.84 -4.79 19.07
C ASN A 187 13.91 -5.56 17.74
N HIS A 188 12.82 -6.25 17.40
CA HIS A 188 12.65 -7.07 16.19
C HIS A 188 13.66 -8.20 16.02
N VAL A 189 14.29 -8.65 17.09
CA VAL A 189 15.20 -9.80 17.04
C VAL A 189 14.43 -11.09 16.79
N ASN A 190 14.87 -11.86 15.79
CA ASN A 190 14.33 -13.20 15.55
C ASN A 190 14.88 -14.21 16.55
N PHE A 191 14.05 -14.64 17.51
CA PHE A 191 14.40 -15.61 18.54
C PHE A 191 14.05 -17.07 18.20
N TYR A 192 13.64 -17.35 16.96
CA TYR A 192 13.21 -18.69 16.57
C TYR A 192 14.32 -19.72 16.75
N LYS A 193 14.04 -20.74 17.56
CA LYS A 193 14.94 -21.84 17.94
C LYS A 193 16.28 -21.42 18.56
N VAL A 194 16.38 -20.20 19.07
CA VAL A 194 17.54 -19.75 19.85
C VAL A 194 17.67 -20.63 21.09
N LYS A 195 18.88 -21.11 21.37
CA LYS A 195 19.17 -21.89 22.58
C LYS A 195 19.57 -20.94 23.71
N ILE A 196 18.91 -21.07 24.86
CA ILE A 196 19.27 -20.40 26.10
C ILE A 196 19.17 -21.40 27.25
N ASP A 197 19.89 -21.14 28.35
CA ASP A 197 19.83 -21.94 29.57
C ASP A 197 19.52 -21.06 30.80
N CYS A 198 19.61 -21.63 31.99
CA CYS A 198 19.36 -20.90 33.24
C CYS A 198 20.48 -19.91 33.61
N GLU A 199 21.62 -19.93 32.91
CA GLU A 199 22.74 -19.02 33.10
C GLU A 199 22.71 -17.86 32.09
N THR A 200 21.96 -17.98 30.98
CA THR A 200 21.74 -16.89 30.03
C THR A 200 21.03 -15.71 30.70
N PHE A 201 21.63 -14.51 30.62
CA PHE A 201 20.98 -13.28 31.05
C PHE A 201 20.18 -12.67 29.90
N LEU A 202 18.86 -12.61 30.03
CA LEU A 202 17.94 -11.97 29.09
C LEU A 202 16.86 -11.22 29.86
N ASP A 203 16.58 -9.97 29.48
CA ASP A 203 15.56 -9.16 30.15
C ASP A 203 14.17 -9.82 30.03
N ALA A 204 13.34 -9.64 31.07
CA ALA A 204 12.08 -10.38 31.23
C ALA A 204 11.13 -10.29 30.02
N LYS A 205 11.09 -9.11 29.36
CA LYS A 205 10.33 -8.89 28.12
C LYS A 205 10.79 -9.82 27.00
N TYR A 206 12.09 -9.87 26.73
CA TYR A 206 12.63 -10.67 25.64
C TYR A 206 12.66 -12.15 25.97
N LEU A 207 12.76 -12.53 27.24
CA LEU A 207 12.54 -13.91 27.67
C LEU A 207 11.10 -14.37 27.39
N LEU A 208 10.11 -13.50 27.59
CA LEU A 208 8.72 -13.78 27.23
C LEU A 208 8.54 -13.90 25.71
N ILE A 209 9.12 -13.00 24.92
CA ILE A 209 9.09 -13.06 23.45
C ILE A 209 9.75 -14.36 22.95
N TRP A 210 10.93 -14.71 23.49
CA TRP A 210 11.59 -15.97 23.17
C TRP A 210 10.71 -17.18 23.49
N LYS A 211 10.04 -17.20 24.65
CA LYS A 211 9.08 -18.28 25.00
C LYS A 211 7.91 -18.33 24.02
N LEU A 212 7.33 -17.18 23.66
CA LEU A 212 6.22 -17.09 22.71
C LEU A 212 6.58 -17.70 21.35
N VAL A 213 7.73 -17.31 20.80
CA VAL A 213 8.17 -17.74 19.47
C VAL A 213 8.50 -19.23 19.43
N ASN A 214 8.98 -19.80 20.54
CA ASN A 214 9.46 -21.18 20.59
C ASN A 214 8.44 -22.19 21.12
N ASP A 215 7.55 -21.76 22.02
CA ASP A 215 6.48 -22.57 22.58
C ASP A 215 5.36 -21.68 23.13
N ILE A 216 4.52 -21.16 22.23
CA ILE A 216 3.38 -20.30 22.56
C ILE A 216 2.37 -20.96 23.53
N ASN A 217 2.37 -22.29 23.63
CA ASN A 217 1.45 -23.04 24.49
C ASN A 217 1.98 -23.23 25.92
N SER A 218 3.28 -22.99 26.14
CA SER A 218 3.88 -22.96 27.48
C SER A 218 3.37 -21.78 28.32
N ILE A 219 2.85 -20.73 27.69
CA ILE A 219 2.44 -19.49 28.38
C ILE A 219 0.96 -19.54 28.73
N LYS A 220 0.67 -19.47 30.03
CA LYS A 220 -0.69 -19.61 30.57
C LYS A 220 -1.60 -18.40 30.31
N THR A 221 -1.05 -17.20 30.28
CA THR A 221 -1.82 -15.95 30.09
C THR A 221 -1.01 -14.97 29.27
N LEU A 222 -1.68 -14.29 28.34
CA LEU A 222 -1.07 -13.30 27.45
C LEU A 222 -1.63 -11.89 27.64
N ILE A 223 -2.30 -11.63 28.76
CA ILE A 223 -3.03 -10.39 29.05
C ILE A 223 -2.12 -9.39 29.79
N ASN A 224 -2.21 -8.10 29.44
CA ASN A 224 -1.41 -7.01 30.03
C ASN A 224 0.12 -7.19 29.91
N LEU A 225 0.58 -7.78 28.81
CA LEU A 225 2.01 -8.01 28.56
C LEU A 225 2.60 -6.93 27.65
N ASP A 226 3.87 -6.61 27.85
CA ASP A 226 4.64 -5.83 26.86
C ASP A 226 5.35 -6.76 25.89
N LEU A 227 4.85 -6.76 24.66
CA LEU A 227 5.35 -7.49 23.51
C LEU A 227 5.75 -6.54 22.36
N SER A 228 5.82 -5.23 22.63
CA SER A 228 6.11 -4.21 21.61
C SER A 228 7.49 -4.42 20.98
N TYR A 229 7.61 -4.08 19.69
CA TYR A 229 8.80 -4.32 18.89
C TYR A 229 9.22 -5.80 18.84
N GLY A 230 8.30 -6.73 19.05
CA GLY A 230 8.57 -8.16 18.99
C GLY A 230 8.61 -8.67 17.55
N TYR A 231 9.50 -9.62 17.25
CA TYR A 231 9.43 -10.44 16.04
C TYR A 231 8.55 -11.67 16.33
N LEU A 232 7.28 -11.59 15.94
CA LEU A 232 6.19 -12.50 16.31
C LEU A 232 5.41 -12.99 15.06
N THR A 233 6.10 -13.10 13.93
CA THR A 233 5.56 -13.59 12.66
C THR A 233 5.25 -15.08 12.72
N GLN A 234 4.27 -15.54 11.94
CA GLN A 234 3.89 -16.95 11.77
C GLN A 234 3.49 -17.70 13.06
N LEU A 235 3.02 -16.99 14.08
CA LEU A 235 2.60 -17.59 15.35
C LEU A 235 1.11 -17.97 15.35
N ASP A 236 0.78 -19.02 16.10
CA ASP A 236 -0.60 -19.45 16.33
C ASP A 236 -1.17 -18.87 17.63
N PHE A 237 -1.87 -17.75 17.50
CA PHE A 237 -2.62 -17.07 18.56
C PHE A 237 -4.10 -17.48 18.61
N LYS A 238 -4.51 -18.52 17.89
CA LYS A 238 -5.90 -18.96 17.83
C LYS A 238 -6.46 -19.22 19.24
N LEU A 239 -7.66 -18.68 19.50
CA LEU A 239 -8.39 -18.80 20.78
C LEU A 239 -7.66 -18.20 22.01
N LYS A 240 -6.51 -17.54 21.85
CA LYS A 240 -5.77 -16.96 22.97
C LYS A 240 -6.40 -15.64 23.43
N ASP A 241 -6.16 -15.28 24.68
CA ASP A 241 -6.51 -13.97 25.22
C ASP A 241 -5.25 -13.15 25.46
N ILE A 242 -5.11 -12.09 24.66
CA ILE A 242 -4.00 -11.15 24.61
C ILE A 242 -4.53 -9.72 24.85
N SER A 243 -5.71 -9.60 25.48
CA SER A 243 -6.34 -8.32 25.76
C SER A 243 -5.42 -7.41 26.58
N LYS A 244 -5.51 -6.10 26.34
CA LYS A 244 -4.74 -5.04 27.02
C LYS A 244 -3.22 -5.12 26.88
N SER A 245 -2.70 -6.09 26.14
CA SER A 245 -1.27 -6.19 25.90
C SER A 245 -0.79 -5.14 24.91
N ASN A 246 0.46 -4.76 25.05
CA ASN A 246 1.16 -3.87 24.14
C ASN A 246 1.91 -4.67 23.09
N LEU A 247 1.43 -4.68 21.86
CA LEU A 247 2.06 -5.25 20.67
C LEU A 247 2.48 -4.15 19.67
N SER A 248 2.58 -2.90 20.10
CA SER A 248 2.88 -1.79 19.21
C SER A 248 4.21 -2.03 18.49
N PHE A 249 4.24 -1.74 17.18
CA PHE A 249 5.39 -1.90 16.30
C PHE A 249 5.94 -3.34 16.24
N SER A 250 5.18 -4.35 16.63
CA SER A 250 5.62 -5.74 16.46
C SER A 250 5.37 -6.24 15.04
N ASP A 251 6.20 -7.18 14.59
CA ASP A 251 5.92 -7.97 13.39
C ASP A 251 5.06 -9.17 13.80
N LEU A 252 3.81 -9.17 13.36
CA LEU A 252 2.79 -10.21 13.57
C LEU A 252 2.32 -10.77 12.22
N SER A 253 3.09 -10.56 11.15
CA SER A 253 2.74 -10.98 9.80
C SER A 253 2.54 -12.49 9.74
N PHE A 254 1.65 -12.96 8.85
CA PHE A 254 1.35 -14.39 8.65
C PHE A 254 0.84 -15.18 9.88
N SER A 255 0.59 -14.52 11.01
CA SER A 255 0.12 -15.18 12.23
C SER A 255 -1.38 -15.51 12.18
N ASP A 256 -1.81 -16.53 12.93
CA ASP A 256 -3.22 -16.92 13.07
C ASP A 256 -3.81 -16.37 14.37
N PHE A 257 -4.76 -15.45 14.26
CA PHE A 257 -5.50 -14.81 15.34
C PHE A 257 -6.97 -15.23 15.37
N GLN A 258 -7.36 -16.33 14.71
CA GLN A 258 -8.75 -16.77 14.70
C GLN A 258 -9.34 -16.87 16.12
N TYR A 259 -10.50 -16.25 16.34
CA TYR A 259 -11.19 -16.20 17.65
C TYR A 259 -10.38 -15.60 18.82
N CYS A 260 -9.24 -14.95 18.55
CA CYS A 260 -8.39 -14.36 19.58
C CYS A 260 -9.08 -13.16 20.26
N GLN A 261 -8.84 -12.98 21.56
CA GLN A 261 -9.26 -11.79 22.30
C GLN A 261 -8.11 -10.78 22.34
N LEU A 262 -8.34 -9.61 21.77
CA LEU A 262 -7.43 -8.48 21.64
C LEU A 262 -8.12 -7.18 22.13
N ILE A 263 -9.07 -7.31 23.06
CA ILE A 263 -9.86 -6.20 23.57
C ILE A 263 -8.92 -5.22 24.29
N ASP A 264 -9.07 -3.93 24.00
CA ASP A 264 -8.21 -2.85 24.53
C ASP A 264 -6.69 -3.06 24.27
N ALA A 265 -6.29 -3.92 23.31
CA ALA A 265 -4.89 -4.13 22.99
C ALA A 265 -4.28 -2.94 22.24
N ASN A 266 -3.00 -2.66 22.46
CA ASN A 266 -2.24 -1.68 21.68
C ASN A 266 -1.50 -2.41 20.55
N LEU A 267 -1.97 -2.22 19.33
CA LEU A 267 -1.44 -2.78 18.07
C LEU A 267 -0.93 -1.66 17.15
N LYS A 268 -0.64 -0.47 17.70
CA LYS A 268 -0.17 0.68 16.93
C LYS A 268 1.06 0.34 16.10
N GLY A 269 0.99 0.61 14.79
CA GLY A 269 2.10 0.46 13.87
C GLY A 269 2.63 -0.98 13.70
N CYS A 270 1.89 -2.00 14.14
CA CYS A 270 2.30 -3.38 13.94
C CYS A 270 2.15 -3.79 12.46
N ASP A 271 2.91 -4.82 12.07
CA ASP A 271 2.67 -5.52 10.81
C ASP A 271 1.81 -6.76 11.07
N LEU A 272 0.59 -6.76 10.57
CA LEU A 272 -0.38 -7.85 10.59
C LEU A 272 -0.67 -8.33 9.16
N SER A 273 0.18 -8.01 8.19
CA SER A 273 -0.05 -8.40 6.80
C SER A 273 -0.11 -9.92 6.65
N ASN A 274 -1.00 -10.39 5.77
CA ASN A 274 -1.23 -11.82 5.53
C ASN A 274 -1.69 -12.64 6.76
N SER A 275 -2.04 -12.00 7.88
CA SER A 275 -2.53 -12.70 9.07
C SER A 275 -4.02 -13.09 8.95
N ASN A 276 -4.45 -14.02 9.79
CA ASN A 276 -5.86 -14.43 9.88
C ASN A 276 -6.49 -14.00 11.21
N LEU A 277 -7.22 -12.90 11.21
CA LEU A 277 -8.00 -12.38 12.33
C LEU A 277 -9.48 -12.78 12.30
N SER A 278 -9.88 -13.79 11.53
CA SER A 278 -11.31 -14.13 11.41
C SER A 278 -11.93 -14.44 12.78
N PHE A 279 -13.07 -13.82 13.08
CA PHE A 279 -13.77 -13.91 14.36
C PHE A 279 -13.03 -13.35 15.59
N ALA A 280 -11.87 -12.69 15.41
CA ALA A 280 -11.14 -12.06 16.51
C ALA A 280 -11.93 -10.90 17.13
N GLN A 281 -11.70 -10.64 18.42
CA GLN A 281 -12.32 -9.55 19.17
C GLN A 281 -11.30 -8.45 19.45
N LEU A 282 -11.36 -7.36 18.70
CA LEU A 282 -10.47 -6.19 18.76
C LEU A 282 -11.21 -4.91 19.20
N LYS A 283 -12.30 -5.06 19.95
CA LYS A 283 -13.05 -3.91 20.46
C LYS A 283 -12.14 -2.96 21.25
N ASN A 284 -12.24 -1.67 20.97
CA ASN A 284 -11.43 -0.59 21.57
C ASN A 284 -9.90 -0.69 21.33
N ALA A 285 -9.42 -1.57 20.47
CA ALA A 285 -7.98 -1.68 20.22
C ALA A 285 -7.43 -0.44 19.49
N ASP A 286 -6.17 -0.10 19.76
CA ASP A 286 -5.42 0.91 18.99
C ASP A 286 -4.65 0.20 17.87
N LEU A 287 -5.10 0.36 16.63
CA LEU A 287 -4.44 -0.12 15.41
C LEU A 287 -3.93 1.04 14.55
N THR A 288 -3.65 2.21 15.15
CA THR A 288 -3.21 3.37 14.39
C THR A 288 -1.93 3.06 13.61
N ASN A 289 -1.94 3.35 12.31
CA ASN A 289 -0.84 3.05 11.38
C ASN A 289 -0.49 1.55 11.22
N ALA A 290 -1.32 0.62 11.68
CA ALA A 290 -1.08 -0.81 11.50
C ALA A 290 -1.20 -1.23 10.02
N ASN A 291 -0.44 -2.25 9.63
CA ASN A 291 -0.52 -2.85 8.30
C ASN A 291 -1.28 -4.18 8.36
N LEU A 292 -2.53 -4.22 7.89
CA LEU A 292 -3.35 -5.41 7.74
C LEU A 292 -3.52 -5.81 6.26
N SER A 293 -2.62 -5.40 5.37
CA SER A 293 -2.72 -5.71 3.93
C SER A 293 -2.82 -7.22 3.70
N GLN A 294 -3.71 -7.63 2.79
CA GLN A 294 -3.91 -9.05 2.43
C GLN A 294 -4.30 -9.96 3.60
N SER A 295 -4.83 -9.41 4.69
CA SER A 295 -5.29 -10.20 5.84
C SER A 295 -6.68 -10.81 5.61
N GLN A 296 -7.04 -11.77 6.45
CA GLN A 296 -8.41 -12.26 6.57
C GLN A 296 -8.97 -11.81 7.91
N ALA A 297 -10.02 -11.00 7.94
CA ALA A 297 -10.69 -10.58 9.17
C ALA A 297 -12.21 -10.77 9.09
N ILE A 298 -12.62 -11.93 8.54
CA ILE A 298 -14.02 -12.30 8.36
C ILE A 298 -14.72 -12.34 9.72
N CYS A 299 -15.82 -11.63 9.87
CA CYS A 299 -16.60 -11.52 11.10
C CYS A 299 -15.78 -11.09 12.34
N ALA A 300 -14.64 -10.41 12.14
CA ALA A 300 -13.88 -9.83 13.24
C ALA A 300 -14.62 -8.61 13.82
N ASN A 301 -14.41 -8.35 15.11
CA ASN A 301 -15.02 -7.21 15.80
C ASN A 301 -13.97 -6.13 16.08
N PHE A 302 -13.99 -5.06 15.29
CA PHE A 302 -13.20 -3.85 15.46
C PHE A 302 -14.05 -2.67 15.96
N SER A 303 -15.20 -2.93 16.57
CA SER A 303 -16.07 -1.85 17.06
C SER A 303 -15.30 -0.94 18.03
N GLN A 304 -15.46 0.37 17.87
CA GLN A 304 -14.81 1.41 18.68
C GLN A 304 -13.27 1.42 18.62
N ALA A 305 -12.64 0.67 17.72
CA ALA A 305 -11.19 0.68 17.54
C ALA A 305 -10.70 1.99 16.90
N ASP A 306 -9.46 2.39 17.20
CA ASP A 306 -8.77 3.43 16.43
C ASP A 306 -7.96 2.76 15.30
N LEU A 307 -8.44 2.94 14.08
CA LEU A 307 -7.89 2.38 12.86
C LEU A 307 -7.38 3.50 11.93
N SER A 308 -7.03 4.66 12.49
CA SER A 308 -6.56 5.78 11.67
C SER A 308 -5.24 5.44 10.96
N ASN A 309 -5.20 5.72 9.65
CA ASN A 309 -4.12 5.37 8.73
C ASN A 309 -3.83 3.85 8.61
N VAL A 310 -4.78 2.99 8.98
CA VAL A 310 -4.63 1.53 8.80
C VAL A 310 -4.59 1.16 7.31
N LYS A 311 -3.81 0.13 6.97
CA LYS A 311 -3.79 -0.46 5.63
C LYS A 311 -4.51 -1.79 5.62
N PHE A 312 -5.69 -1.87 5.01
CA PHE A 312 -6.44 -3.11 4.78
C PHE A 312 -6.37 -3.61 3.34
N ASN A 313 -5.75 -2.89 2.40
CA ASN A 313 -5.81 -3.19 0.96
C ASN A 313 -5.68 -4.69 0.63
N LEU A 314 -6.57 -5.17 -0.24
CA LEU A 314 -6.70 -6.56 -0.67
C LEU A 314 -7.11 -7.58 0.42
N SER A 315 -7.62 -7.12 1.57
CA SER A 315 -8.09 -8.01 2.64
C SER A 315 -9.52 -8.51 2.45
N ASP A 316 -9.81 -9.66 3.05
CA ASP A 316 -11.16 -10.21 3.17
C ASP A 316 -11.77 -9.83 4.53
N LEU A 317 -12.76 -8.95 4.51
CA LEU A 317 -13.39 -8.32 5.66
C LEU A 317 -14.90 -8.60 5.70
N ARG A 318 -15.34 -9.70 5.11
CA ARG A 318 -16.77 -10.06 5.06
C ARG A 318 -17.36 -10.14 6.46
N GLY A 319 -18.49 -9.45 6.68
CA GLY A 319 -19.19 -9.46 7.96
C GLY A 319 -18.44 -8.78 9.12
N VAL A 320 -17.37 -8.03 8.85
CA VAL A 320 -16.61 -7.34 9.90
C VAL A 320 -17.50 -6.29 10.61
N ASP A 321 -17.34 -6.15 11.93
CA ASP A 321 -17.95 -5.07 12.70
C ASP A 321 -16.92 -3.95 12.90
N LEU A 322 -17.12 -2.83 12.22
CA LEU A 322 -16.35 -1.59 12.30
C LEU A 322 -17.17 -0.46 12.93
N SER A 323 -18.25 -0.78 13.64
CA SER A 323 -19.16 0.23 14.19
C SER A 323 -18.44 1.17 15.16
N ASN A 324 -18.69 2.47 15.03
CA ASN A 324 -18.05 3.55 15.80
C ASN A 324 -16.52 3.59 15.73
N ALA A 325 -15.89 2.90 14.76
CA ALA A 325 -14.44 2.93 14.60
C ALA A 325 -13.94 4.24 13.96
N ASN A 326 -12.72 4.65 14.31
CA ASN A 326 -12.04 5.74 13.61
C ASN A 326 -11.26 5.18 12.42
N LEU A 327 -11.72 5.44 11.20
CA LEU A 327 -11.12 4.96 9.95
C LEU A 327 -10.50 6.09 9.12
N THR A 328 -10.18 7.22 9.77
CA THR A 328 -9.61 8.38 9.09
C THR A 328 -8.34 7.99 8.32
N ASN A 329 -8.28 8.33 7.02
CA ASN A 329 -7.19 7.98 6.09
C ASN A 329 -6.91 6.48 5.92
N ALA A 330 -7.85 5.59 6.27
CA ALA A 330 -7.68 4.15 6.09
C ALA A 330 -7.67 3.75 4.61
N ASP A 331 -6.96 2.68 4.27
CA ASP A 331 -6.86 2.14 2.91
C ASP A 331 -7.53 0.76 2.80
N PHE A 332 -8.69 0.70 2.16
CA PHE A 332 -9.48 -0.49 1.87
C PHE A 332 -9.49 -0.87 0.38
N ARG A 333 -8.50 -0.44 -0.40
CA ARG A 333 -8.48 -0.71 -1.84
C ARG A 333 -8.56 -2.21 -2.15
N GLY A 334 -9.50 -2.58 -3.02
CA GLY A 334 -9.72 -3.96 -3.43
C GLY A 334 -10.19 -4.91 -2.31
N CYS A 335 -10.64 -4.39 -1.16
CA CYS A 335 -11.14 -5.22 -0.06
C CYS A 335 -12.53 -5.80 -0.36
N ASN A 336 -12.85 -6.91 0.30
CA ASN A 336 -14.21 -7.42 0.36
C ASN A 336 -14.86 -7.12 1.71
N LEU A 337 -15.74 -6.13 1.78
CA LEU A 337 -16.51 -5.76 2.98
C LEU A 337 -17.99 -6.20 2.88
N TYR A 338 -18.30 -7.25 2.12
CA TYR A 338 -19.68 -7.72 2.01
C TYR A 338 -20.30 -7.99 3.39
N LYS A 339 -21.44 -7.35 3.68
CA LYS A 339 -22.14 -7.36 4.97
C LYS A 339 -21.37 -6.78 6.16
N ALA A 340 -20.40 -5.90 5.95
CA ALA A 340 -19.73 -5.20 7.05
C ALA A 340 -20.66 -4.18 7.75
N ASN A 341 -20.46 -3.97 9.05
CA ASN A 341 -21.12 -2.91 9.80
C ASN A 341 -20.18 -1.71 9.97
N LEU A 342 -20.51 -0.57 9.39
CA LEU A 342 -19.78 0.70 9.45
C LEU A 342 -20.55 1.77 10.23
N SER A 343 -21.64 1.41 10.92
CA SER A 343 -22.52 2.36 11.61
C SER A 343 -21.75 3.21 12.62
N GLY A 344 -21.87 4.54 12.54
CA GLY A 344 -21.15 5.49 13.39
C GLY A 344 -19.65 5.63 13.10
N ALA A 345 -19.10 4.91 12.12
CA ALA A 345 -17.69 4.97 11.80
C ALA A 345 -17.30 6.31 11.14
N ASN A 346 -16.06 6.74 11.39
CA ASN A 346 -15.51 7.93 10.74
C ASN A 346 -14.64 7.55 9.54
N LEU A 347 -15.17 7.69 8.31
CA LEU A 347 -14.51 7.34 7.04
C LEU A 347 -13.85 8.54 6.35
N LYS A 348 -13.45 9.57 7.11
CA LYS A 348 -12.83 10.76 6.54
C LYS A 348 -11.55 10.39 5.76
N ASN A 349 -11.49 10.77 4.48
CA ASN A 349 -10.39 10.46 3.55
C ASN A 349 -10.10 8.95 3.39
N THR A 350 -11.04 8.06 3.73
CA THR A 350 -10.86 6.61 3.56
C THR A 350 -10.91 6.23 2.08
N ASN A 351 -10.08 5.28 1.66
CA ASN A 351 -10.02 4.83 0.27
C ASN A 351 -10.64 3.43 0.10
N PHE A 352 -11.75 3.34 -0.64
CA PHE A 352 -12.44 2.09 -0.99
C PHE A 352 -12.32 1.75 -2.49
N ASP A 353 -11.32 2.28 -3.20
CA ASP A 353 -11.21 2.04 -4.64
C ASP A 353 -11.15 0.53 -4.96
N GLY A 354 -12.05 0.07 -5.83
CA GLY A 354 -12.22 -1.34 -6.18
C GLY A 354 -12.77 -2.26 -5.09
N ALA A 355 -13.21 -1.73 -3.94
CA ALA A 355 -13.74 -2.53 -2.85
C ALA A 355 -15.18 -3.03 -3.11
N ASN A 356 -15.56 -4.14 -2.50
CA ASN A 356 -16.95 -4.61 -2.45
C ASN A 356 -17.62 -4.17 -1.15
N LEU A 357 -18.60 -3.27 -1.24
CA LEU A 357 -19.39 -2.71 -0.15
C LEU A 357 -20.86 -3.19 -0.20
N SER A 358 -21.16 -4.31 -0.85
CA SER A 358 -22.54 -4.80 -0.92
C SER A 358 -23.07 -5.21 0.45
N TYR A 359 -24.31 -4.83 0.77
CA TYR A 359 -25.01 -5.09 2.04
C TYR A 359 -24.36 -4.50 3.30
N ILE A 360 -23.54 -3.45 3.20
CA ILE A 360 -23.01 -2.78 4.39
C ILE A 360 -24.12 -2.06 5.18
N GLU A 361 -23.90 -1.91 6.48
CA GLU A 361 -24.67 -1.05 7.39
C GLU A 361 -23.90 0.25 7.63
N ILE A 362 -24.53 1.42 7.49
CA ILE A 362 -23.85 2.73 7.48
C ILE A 362 -24.57 3.83 8.27
N GLU A 363 -25.40 3.44 9.24
CA GLU A 363 -26.19 4.39 10.02
C GLU A 363 -25.26 5.38 10.75
N ASN A 364 -25.45 6.68 10.59
CA ASN A 364 -24.62 7.74 11.20
C ASN A 364 -23.13 7.70 10.81
N THR A 365 -22.77 7.11 9.67
CA THR A 365 -21.37 7.05 9.19
C THR A 365 -20.92 8.38 8.57
N ILE A 366 -19.68 8.80 8.81
CA ILE A 366 -19.10 10.05 8.29
C ILE A 366 -18.29 9.77 7.02
N PHE A 367 -18.71 10.29 5.85
CA PHE A 367 -18.10 10.00 4.52
C PHE A 367 -17.23 11.12 3.91
N ASN A 368 -16.73 12.06 4.72
CA ASN A 368 -16.03 13.24 4.20
C ASN A 368 -14.79 12.86 3.38
N ASN A 369 -14.74 13.22 2.08
CA ASN A 369 -13.65 12.89 1.16
C ASN A 369 -13.34 11.39 1.01
N THR A 370 -14.32 10.51 1.24
CA THR A 370 -14.16 9.08 0.99
C THR A 370 -14.02 8.80 -0.51
N ILE A 371 -13.01 8.02 -0.90
CA ILE A 371 -12.77 7.63 -2.30
C ILE A 371 -13.52 6.33 -2.57
N LEU A 372 -14.37 6.31 -3.59
CA LEU A 372 -15.24 5.17 -3.95
C LEU A 372 -15.10 4.75 -5.42
N THR A 373 -14.00 5.10 -6.08
CA THR A 373 -13.79 4.73 -7.48
C THR A 373 -13.89 3.20 -7.65
N ASN A 374 -14.54 2.70 -8.69
CA ASN A 374 -14.68 1.25 -8.94
C ASN A 374 -15.29 0.42 -7.78
N THR A 375 -15.92 1.05 -6.78
CA THR A 375 -16.53 0.34 -5.64
C THR A 375 -17.85 -0.30 -6.05
N VAL A 376 -18.11 -1.51 -5.56
CA VAL A 376 -19.39 -2.23 -5.75
C VAL A 376 -20.32 -1.93 -4.58
N LEU A 377 -21.56 -1.49 -4.87
CA LEU A 377 -22.58 -1.10 -3.89
C LEU A 377 -23.94 -1.69 -4.27
N ASP A 378 -24.22 -2.91 -3.78
CA ASP A 378 -25.53 -3.55 -3.94
C ASP A 378 -26.27 -3.70 -2.61
N ASN A 379 -27.59 -3.43 -2.61
CA ASN A 379 -28.52 -3.76 -1.52
C ASN A 379 -28.03 -3.36 -0.11
N THR A 380 -27.52 -2.14 0.03
CA THR A 380 -27.20 -1.56 1.33
C THR A 380 -28.51 -1.35 2.13
N LYS A 381 -28.56 -1.87 3.37
CA LYS A 381 -29.79 -1.92 4.19
C LYS A 381 -29.88 -0.73 5.14
N ASN A 382 -31.10 -0.37 5.54
CA ASN A 382 -31.43 0.60 6.60
C ASN A 382 -30.72 1.95 6.44
N ILE A 383 -31.14 2.73 5.45
CA ILE A 383 -30.51 3.99 5.13
C ILE A 383 -31.56 5.08 5.14
N ASP A 384 -31.27 6.18 5.85
CA ASP A 384 -31.94 7.44 5.57
C ASP A 384 -31.63 7.81 4.11
N LEU A 385 -32.66 8.16 3.32
CA LEU A 385 -32.49 8.59 1.93
C LEU A 385 -31.39 9.65 1.77
N VAL A 386 -31.16 10.50 2.78
CA VAL A 386 -30.11 11.52 2.79
C VAL A 386 -28.70 10.92 2.77
N GLU A 387 -28.43 9.91 3.61
CA GLU A 387 -27.12 9.27 3.71
C GLU A 387 -26.81 8.47 2.44
N LEU A 388 -27.81 7.76 1.90
CA LEU A 388 -27.69 7.02 0.65
C LEU A 388 -27.37 7.95 -0.52
N ASN A 389 -28.08 9.08 -0.58
CA ASN A 389 -27.87 10.09 -1.61
C ASN A 389 -26.48 10.70 -1.52
N ASN A 390 -25.96 10.99 -0.32
CA ASN A 390 -24.61 11.51 -0.16
C ASN A 390 -23.53 10.53 -0.61
N LEU A 391 -23.71 9.23 -0.30
CA LEU A 391 -22.78 8.18 -0.70
C LEU A 391 -22.78 7.99 -2.22
N TYR A 392 -23.95 7.80 -2.83
CA TYR A 392 -24.07 7.68 -4.28
C TYR A 392 -23.62 8.96 -4.99
N TYR A 393 -23.91 10.13 -4.46
CA TYR A 393 -23.42 11.39 -5.01
C TYR A 393 -21.89 11.42 -5.04
N SER A 394 -21.22 11.10 -3.92
CA SER A 394 -19.76 11.05 -3.84
C SER A 394 -19.15 10.05 -4.84
N LEU A 395 -19.74 8.85 -4.93
CA LEU A 395 -19.35 7.82 -5.89
C LEU A 395 -19.43 8.35 -7.33
N LEU A 396 -20.60 8.84 -7.73
CA LEU A 396 -20.86 9.29 -9.09
C LEU A 396 -20.03 10.52 -9.45
N LYS A 397 -19.70 11.36 -8.46
CA LYS A 397 -18.81 12.50 -8.63
C LYS A 397 -17.37 12.06 -8.90
N THR A 398 -16.90 11.07 -8.16
CA THR A 398 -15.56 10.51 -8.33
C THR A 398 -15.42 9.80 -9.68
N GLN A 399 -16.42 8.99 -10.05
CA GLN A 399 -16.47 8.35 -11.36
C GLN A 399 -16.53 9.36 -12.51
N GLN A 400 -17.16 10.53 -12.29
CA GLN A 400 -17.18 11.59 -13.31
C GLN A 400 -15.78 12.19 -13.54
N GLN A 401 -14.99 12.38 -12.47
CA GLN A 401 -13.61 12.86 -12.60
C GLN A 401 -12.75 11.84 -13.36
N ASP A 402 -12.90 10.55 -13.05
CA ASP A 402 -12.24 9.47 -13.79
C ASP A 402 -12.65 9.44 -15.28
N PHE A 403 -13.95 9.57 -15.56
CA PHE A 403 -14.46 9.68 -16.94
C PHE A 403 -13.82 10.85 -17.71
N ILE A 404 -13.75 12.04 -17.12
CA ILE A 404 -13.10 13.21 -17.74
C ILE A 404 -11.62 12.93 -18.04
N LEU A 405 -10.92 12.26 -17.13
CA LEU A 405 -9.52 11.85 -17.34
C LEU A 405 -9.40 10.83 -18.46
N ARG A 406 -10.28 9.81 -18.51
CA ARG A 406 -10.30 8.80 -19.58
C ARG A 406 -10.65 9.39 -20.93
N TYR A 407 -11.58 10.35 -21.00
CA TYR A 407 -11.84 11.10 -22.23
C TYR A 407 -10.57 11.78 -22.76
N SER A 408 -9.84 12.50 -21.90
CA SER A 408 -8.59 13.19 -22.29
C SER A 408 -7.49 12.25 -22.81
N ARG A 409 -7.60 10.94 -22.55
CA ARG A 409 -6.66 9.90 -22.95
C ARG A 409 -7.20 9.01 -24.08
N ASN A 410 -8.36 9.33 -24.67
CA ASN A 410 -9.06 8.50 -25.66
C ASN A 410 -9.29 7.05 -25.19
N SER A 411 -9.61 6.88 -23.90
CA SER A 411 -9.79 5.57 -23.26
C SER A 411 -11.20 5.41 -22.67
N LEU A 412 -12.20 5.91 -23.39
CA LEU A 412 -13.60 5.71 -23.03
C LEU A 412 -14.04 4.26 -23.30
N ILE A 413 -15.06 3.83 -22.58
CA ILE A 413 -15.65 2.49 -22.65
C ILE A 413 -16.61 2.44 -23.86
N ASP A 414 -16.26 1.62 -24.87
CA ASP A 414 -17.09 1.32 -26.05
C ASP A 414 -17.46 -0.18 -26.02
N SER A 415 -18.71 -0.50 -25.68
CA SER A 415 -19.16 -1.88 -25.40
C SER A 415 -19.57 -2.67 -26.65
N LYS A 416 -18.87 -2.52 -27.78
CA LYS A 416 -19.22 -3.16 -29.06
C LYS A 416 -19.30 -4.71 -29.05
N ASN A 417 -18.97 -5.41 -27.96
CA ASN A 417 -18.80 -6.88 -27.99
C ASN A 417 -19.21 -7.70 -26.73
N GLN A 418 -19.96 -7.19 -25.74
CA GLN A 418 -20.43 -8.05 -24.63
C GLN A 418 -21.83 -7.69 -24.12
N ASP A 419 -22.69 -8.72 -23.98
CA ASP A 419 -23.98 -8.65 -23.32
C ASP A 419 -23.77 -8.33 -21.82
N ASN A 420 -24.09 -7.09 -21.41
CA ASN A 420 -24.14 -6.53 -20.04
C ASN A 420 -23.09 -5.49 -19.60
N VAL A 421 -22.40 -4.77 -20.49
CA VAL A 421 -21.56 -3.61 -20.07
C VAL A 421 -22.13 -2.30 -20.58
N TYR A 422 -22.28 -1.31 -19.68
CA TYR A 422 -22.64 0.07 -19.99
C TYR A 422 -21.62 0.70 -20.95
N SER A 423 -22.09 1.28 -22.07
CA SER A 423 -21.25 2.03 -23.03
C SER A 423 -21.30 3.52 -22.74
N GLU A 424 -20.15 4.19 -22.74
CA GLU A 424 -20.05 5.65 -22.66
C GLU A 424 -20.20 6.31 -24.04
N ILE A 425 -19.97 5.53 -25.10
CA ILE A 425 -20.04 5.95 -26.50
C ILE A 425 -21.14 5.16 -27.20
N ILE A 426 -21.95 5.84 -28.01
CA ILE A 426 -22.89 5.19 -28.93
C ILE A 426 -22.66 5.75 -30.33
N ASN A 427 -22.59 4.84 -31.29
CA ASN A 427 -22.54 5.15 -32.71
C ASN A 427 -23.95 5.01 -33.29
N VAL A 428 -24.56 6.14 -33.67
CA VAL A 428 -25.86 6.16 -34.35
C VAL A 428 -25.63 5.83 -35.82
N SER A 429 -26.22 4.72 -36.28
CA SER A 429 -26.00 4.20 -37.63
C SER A 429 -26.72 5.05 -38.69
N LYS A 430 -26.31 4.88 -39.94
CA LYS A 430 -26.94 5.51 -41.11
C LYS A 430 -28.46 5.27 -41.20
N ILE A 431 -28.90 4.04 -40.96
CA ILE A 431 -30.33 3.65 -41.05
C ILE A 431 -31.16 4.36 -39.98
N GLU A 432 -30.65 4.44 -38.76
CA GLU A 432 -31.33 5.12 -37.65
C GLU A 432 -31.36 6.63 -37.85
N THR A 433 -30.28 7.17 -38.44
CA THR A 433 -30.15 8.59 -38.78
C THR A 433 -31.19 9.04 -39.81
N GLU A 434 -31.52 8.21 -40.82
CA GLU A 434 -32.50 8.57 -41.86
C GLU A 434 -33.88 8.90 -41.27
N LYS A 435 -34.37 8.09 -40.32
CA LYS A 435 -35.66 8.36 -39.64
C LYS A 435 -35.63 9.66 -38.84
N LEU A 436 -34.54 9.93 -38.12
CA LEU A 436 -34.37 11.16 -37.35
C LEU A 436 -34.32 12.39 -38.27
N ARG A 437 -33.63 12.29 -39.41
CA ARG A 437 -33.54 13.37 -40.41
C ARG A 437 -34.90 13.71 -41.01
N ASP A 438 -35.66 12.70 -41.40
CA ASP A 438 -36.99 12.90 -41.99
C ASP A 438 -37.90 13.66 -41.02
N PHE A 439 -37.91 13.27 -39.74
CA PHE A 439 -38.62 13.98 -38.70
C PHE A 439 -38.13 15.43 -38.55
N CYS A 440 -36.81 15.66 -38.50
CA CYS A 440 -36.26 17.00 -38.36
C CYS A 440 -36.65 17.91 -39.53
N TRP A 441 -36.69 17.39 -40.75
CA TRP A 441 -37.15 18.14 -41.92
C TRP A 441 -38.65 18.42 -41.89
N GLN A 442 -39.47 17.51 -41.35
CA GLN A 442 -40.89 17.78 -41.09
C GLN A 442 -41.07 18.91 -40.06
N MET A 443 -40.25 18.94 -39.02
CA MET A 443 -40.25 20.04 -38.03
C MET A 443 -39.89 21.38 -38.66
N VAL A 444 -38.89 21.42 -39.53
CA VAL A 444 -38.54 22.63 -40.29
C VAL A 444 -39.72 23.10 -41.14
N LYS A 445 -40.36 22.20 -41.90
CA LYS A 445 -41.52 22.53 -42.73
C LYS A 445 -42.69 23.12 -41.91
N LYS A 446 -42.87 22.66 -40.67
CA LYS A 446 -43.99 23.11 -39.81
C LYS A 446 -43.69 24.42 -39.08
N PHE A 447 -42.46 24.64 -38.63
CA PHE A 447 -42.14 25.70 -37.68
C PHE A 447 -41.21 26.79 -38.18
N VAL A 448 -40.61 26.64 -39.37
CA VAL A 448 -39.72 27.68 -39.91
C VAL A 448 -40.50 28.98 -40.13
N ARG A 449 -40.04 30.06 -39.51
CA ARG A 449 -40.62 31.41 -39.66
C ARG A 449 -39.85 32.19 -40.73
N VAL A 450 -40.44 33.28 -41.22
CA VAL A 450 -39.92 34.11 -42.33
C VAL A 450 -38.47 34.59 -42.15
N ASN A 451 -37.96 34.68 -40.91
CA ASN A 451 -36.61 35.14 -40.58
C ASN A 451 -35.72 34.09 -39.88
N GLN A 452 -36.02 32.79 -40.01
CA GLN A 452 -35.20 31.72 -39.43
C GLN A 452 -34.45 30.95 -40.51
N ASP A 453 -33.17 30.64 -40.27
CA ASP A 453 -32.39 29.74 -41.13
C ASP A 453 -32.94 28.31 -41.02
N PRO A 454 -33.54 27.74 -42.09
CA PRO A 454 -34.08 26.39 -42.08
C PRO A 454 -33.03 25.33 -41.72
N LYS A 455 -31.77 25.55 -42.14
CA LYS A 455 -30.67 24.62 -41.88
C LYS A 455 -30.25 24.64 -40.41
N GLN A 456 -30.21 25.82 -39.79
CA GLN A 456 -29.92 25.92 -38.37
C GLN A 456 -31.04 25.31 -37.51
N LEU A 457 -32.30 25.49 -37.91
CA LEU A 457 -33.45 24.86 -37.24
C LEU A 457 -33.39 23.34 -37.36
N PHE A 458 -33.06 22.82 -38.55
CA PHE A 458 -32.83 21.39 -38.77
C PHE A 458 -31.74 20.84 -37.83
N ILE A 459 -30.57 21.48 -37.80
CA ILE A 459 -29.43 21.04 -36.98
C ILE A 459 -29.79 21.05 -35.48
N ASN A 460 -30.55 22.05 -35.01
CA ASN A 460 -30.96 22.13 -33.61
C ASN A 460 -31.93 20.99 -33.23
N ASN A 461 -32.90 20.69 -34.09
CA ASN A 461 -33.82 19.56 -33.87
C ASN A 461 -33.06 18.21 -33.90
N LEU A 462 -32.14 18.06 -34.85
CA LEU A 462 -31.33 16.86 -35.00
C LEU A 462 -30.45 16.63 -33.77
N LYS A 463 -29.85 17.69 -33.22
CA LYS A 463 -29.11 17.63 -31.94
C LYS A 463 -29.95 17.07 -30.81
N GLY A 464 -31.16 17.59 -30.61
CA GLY A 464 -32.09 17.10 -29.58
C GLY A 464 -32.40 15.61 -29.78
N LYS A 465 -32.88 15.25 -30.96
CA LYS A 465 -33.31 13.87 -31.25
C LYS A 465 -32.19 12.84 -31.24
N LEU A 466 -30.96 13.22 -31.60
CA LEU A 466 -29.78 12.37 -31.43
C LEU A 466 -29.52 12.05 -29.94
N GLY A 467 -29.64 13.06 -29.06
CA GLY A 467 -29.49 12.87 -27.62
C GLY A 467 -30.61 12.02 -27.02
N GLU A 468 -31.85 12.23 -27.46
CA GLU A 468 -32.99 11.41 -27.06
C GLU A 468 -32.80 9.94 -27.48
N PHE A 469 -32.38 9.71 -28.73
CA PHE A 469 -32.07 8.36 -29.23
C PHE A 469 -31.00 7.66 -28.40
N PHE A 470 -29.94 8.39 -28.04
CA PHE A 470 -28.89 7.88 -27.16
C PHE A 470 -29.44 7.41 -25.81
N ILE A 471 -30.23 8.26 -25.14
CA ILE A 471 -30.77 7.94 -23.81
C ILE A 471 -31.81 6.84 -23.85
N LYS A 472 -32.62 6.74 -24.92
CA LYS A 472 -33.56 5.64 -25.07
C LYS A 472 -32.86 4.29 -25.18
N ASN A 473 -31.70 4.22 -25.84
CA ASN A 473 -30.90 2.99 -25.90
C ASN A 473 -30.31 2.60 -24.55
N ILE A 474 -29.92 3.58 -23.71
CA ILE A 474 -29.36 3.31 -22.38
C ILE A 474 -30.43 2.90 -21.37
N LEU A 475 -31.54 3.64 -21.32
CA LEU A 475 -32.56 3.45 -20.28
C LEU A 475 -33.67 2.48 -20.67
N GLY A 476 -33.82 2.18 -21.97
CA GLY A 476 -34.76 1.18 -22.48
C GLY A 476 -36.19 1.42 -22.00
N ASN A 477 -36.75 0.44 -21.30
CA ASN A 477 -38.14 0.44 -20.81
C ASN A 477 -38.37 1.33 -19.58
N LEU A 478 -37.31 1.90 -18.97
CA LEU A 478 -37.46 2.80 -17.82
C LEU A 478 -38.05 4.17 -18.19
N VAL A 479 -37.93 4.56 -19.45
CA VAL A 479 -38.42 5.85 -19.98
C VAL A 479 -39.43 5.64 -21.09
N SER A 480 -40.27 6.64 -21.34
CA SER A 480 -41.21 6.68 -22.46
C SER A 480 -40.53 6.43 -23.82
N GLU A 481 -41.31 6.05 -24.83
CA GLU A 481 -40.81 6.03 -26.20
C GLU A 481 -40.45 7.44 -26.67
N ILE A 482 -39.60 7.52 -27.70
CA ILE A 482 -39.25 8.81 -28.32
C ILE A 482 -40.49 9.34 -29.01
N ASP A 483 -40.89 10.54 -28.63
CA ASP A 483 -42.06 11.17 -29.23
C ASP A 483 -41.69 11.82 -30.57
N TYR A 484 -42.30 11.31 -31.64
CA TYR A 484 -42.22 11.85 -33.00
C TYR A 484 -43.52 12.56 -33.41
N ASN A 485 -44.49 12.71 -32.49
CA ASN A 485 -45.72 13.41 -32.76
C ASN A 485 -45.51 14.92 -32.73
N ILE A 486 -46.19 15.62 -33.63
CA ILE A 486 -45.94 17.03 -33.85
C ILE A 486 -46.99 17.89 -33.15
N TYR A 487 -46.71 18.35 -31.93
CA TYR A 487 -47.62 19.21 -31.15
C TYR A 487 -47.49 20.69 -31.50
N SER A 488 -48.57 21.45 -31.34
CA SER A 488 -48.63 22.88 -31.71
C SER A 488 -48.00 23.82 -30.68
N PHE A 489 -47.81 23.39 -29.42
CA PHE A 489 -47.44 24.24 -28.29
C PHE A 489 -46.17 23.79 -27.51
N GLY A 490 -45.42 22.81 -28.04
CA GLY A 490 -44.23 22.23 -27.39
C GLY A 490 -44.54 21.27 -26.24
N ASP A 491 -43.57 20.45 -25.85
CA ASP A 491 -43.67 19.45 -24.76
C ASP A 491 -43.43 20.03 -23.35
N GLY A 492 -43.10 21.32 -23.26
CA GLY A 492 -42.80 21.98 -21.99
C GLY A 492 -41.37 21.80 -21.49
N GLY A 493 -40.46 21.30 -22.34
CA GLY A 493 -39.08 21.01 -21.97
C GLY A 493 -38.99 19.73 -21.16
N ILE A 494 -39.67 18.68 -21.61
CA ILE A 494 -39.57 17.32 -21.07
C ILE A 494 -39.41 16.39 -22.28
N ASP A 495 -38.25 15.77 -22.41
CA ASP A 495 -37.98 14.86 -23.53
C ASP A 495 -38.45 13.43 -23.21
N PHE A 496 -38.34 13.00 -21.95
CA PHE A 496 -38.83 11.70 -21.49
C PHE A 496 -39.60 11.79 -20.18
N LYS A 497 -40.50 10.83 -19.98
CA LYS A 497 -41.12 10.54 -18.69
C LYS A 497 -40.74 9.15 -18.21
N LEU A 498 -40.62 8.95 -16.91
CA LEU A 498 -40.39 7.62 -16.34
C LEU A 498 -41.65 6.74 -16.52
N THR A 499 -41.48 5.51 -17.00
CA THR A 499 -42.60 4.60 -17.28
C THR A 499 -43.41 4.26 -16.03
N ASN A 500 -42.73 4.10 -14.89
CA ASN A 500 -43.37 3.76 -13.61
C ASN A 500 -43.85 4.99 -12.82
N ASN A 501 -43.39 6.19 -13.17
CA ASN A 501 -43.83 7.44 -12.54
C ASN A 501 -43.89 8.58 -13.58
N PRO A 502 -44.98 8.65 -14.37
CA PRO A 502 -45.10 9.57 -15.51
C PRO A 502 -45.12 11.08 -15.16
N ASN A 503 -45.09 11.42 -13.87
CA ASN A 503 -44.96 12.80 -13.40
C ASN A 503 -43.51 13.28 -13.33
N LEU A 504 -42.53 12.36 -13.37
CA LEU A 504 -41.11 12.69 -13.33
C LEU A 504 -40.55 12.79 -14.74
N GLY A 505 -40.13 14.00 -15.13
CA GLY A 505 -39.54 14.30 -16.44
C GLY A 505 -38.01 14.11 -16.49
N ILE A 506 -37.48 13.93 -17.69
CA ILE A 506 -36.04 14.00 -17.99
C ILE A 506 -35.85 14.91 -19.20
N GLN A 507 -34.92 15.87 -19.09
CA GLN A 507 -34.50 16.72 -20.20
C GLN A 507 -33.11 16.31 -20.69
N VAL A 508 -32.93 16.19 -22.00
CA VAL A 508 -31.68 15.86 -22.67
C VAL A 508 -31.20 17.06 -23.50
N LYS A 509 -29.90 17.36 -23.43
CA LYS A 509 -29.28 18.35 -24.31
C LYS A 509 -28.00 17.83 -24.91
N THR A 510 -27.96 17.84 -26.24
CA THR A 510 -26.76 17.54 -27.01
C THR A 510 -26.00 18.81 -27.37
N ARG A 511 -24.68 18.78 -27.23
CA ARG A 511 -23.78 19.86 -27.65
C ARG A 511 -22.66 19.30 -28.52
N SER A 512 -22.24 20.10 -29.50
CA SER A 512 -21.15 19.76 -30.41
C SER A 512 -20.00 20.75 -30.30
N GLY A 513 -18.76 20.26 -30.26
CA GLY A 513 -17.57 21.10 -30.12
C GLY A 513 -16.28 20.29 -30.09
N LYS A 514 -15.15 20.95 -30.33
CA LYS A 514 -13.83 20.29 -30.39
C LYS A 514 -13.18 20.06 -29.02
N ASP A 515 -13.72 20.66 -27.97
CA ASP A 515 -13.16 20.61 -26.62
C ASP A 515 -14.27 20.32 -25.62
N PHE A 516 -14.23 19.11 -25.06
CA PHE A 516 -15.18 18.64 -24.07
C PHE A 516 -15.14 19.45 -22.76
N ASN A 517 -13.96 19.92 -22.35
CA ASN A 517 -13.83 20.63 -21.07
C ASN A 517 -14.39 22.06 -21.13
N ASN A 518 -14.50 22.62 -22.35
CA ASN A 518 -15.01 23.98 -22.58
C ASN A 518 -16.45 24.01 -23.11
N ILE A 519 -17.16 22.88 -23.09
CA ILE A 519 -18.55 22.82 -23.53
C ILE A 519 -19.53 23.20 -22.39
N ASN A 520 -20.57 23.93 -22.75
CA ASN A 520 -21.57 24.45 -21.82
C ASN A 520 -22.97 23.96 -22.21
N TRP A 521 -23.66 23.31 -21.28
CA TRP A 521 -25.08 22.98 -21.43
C TRP A 521 -25.92 23.98 -20.62
N SER A 522 -26.73 24.76 -21.34
CA SER A 522 -27.62 25.75 -20.72
C SER A 522 -29.02 25.16 -20.53
N PHE A 523 -29.61 25.33 -19.35
CA PHE A 523 -30.99 24.94 -19.03
C PHE A 523 -31.73 26.12 -18.40
N ASN A 524 -32.99 26.31 -18.76
CA ASN A 524 -33.84 27.36 -18.17
C ASN A 524 -34.59 26.83 -16.94
N GLN A 525 -35.14 27.75 -16.13
CA GLN A 525 -35.85 27.40 -14.90
C GLN A 525 -37.01 26.41 -15.12
N LYS A 526 -37.79 26.56 -16.20
CA LYS A 526 -38.90 25.64 -16.49
C LYS A 526 -38.42 24.22 -16.78
N GLU A 527 -37.28 24.06 -17.46
CA GLU A 527 -36.64 22.76 -17.68
C GLU A 527 -36.12 22.14 -16.37
N ILE A 528 -35.70 22.94 -15.40
CA ILE A 528 -35.25 22.44 -14.10
C ILE A 528 -36.45 22.00 -13.24
N GLU A 529 -37.50 22.81 -13.18
CA GLU A 529 -38.69 22.55 -12.37
C GLU A 529 -39.51 21.34 -12.87
N ASN A 530 -39.54 21.11 -14.18
CA ASN A 530 -40.33 20.05 -14.79
C ASN A 530 -39.64 18.68 -14.83
N ASN A 531 -38.34 18.61 -14.51
CA ASN A 531 -37.55 17.40 -14.70
C ASN A 531 -36.87 16.95 -13.41
N LEU A 532 -36.76 15.64 -13.24
CA LEU A 532 -35.95 14.98 -12.22
C LEU A 532 -34.46 15.06 -12.55
N LEU A 533 -34.12 14.88 -13.84
CA LEU A 533 -32.74 14.79 -14.33
C LEU A 533 -32.54 15.68 -15.55
N LEU A 534 -31.38 16.34 -15.57
CA LEU A 534 -30.83 17.01 -16.75
C LEU A 534 -29.67 16.16 -17.29
N ILE A 535 -29.78 15.73 -18.55
CA ILE A 535 -28.81 14.86 -19.20
C ILE A 535 -28.04 15.66 -20.24
N CYS A 536 -26.71 15.54 -20.20
CA CYS A 536 -25.80 16.21 -21.10
C CYS A 536 -25.13 15.18 -22.02
N ILE A 537 -25.32 15.37 -23.33
CA ILE A 537 -24.70 14.56 -24.38
C ILE A 537 -23.72 15.43 -25.15
N PHE A 538 -22.56 14.85 -25.49
CA PHE A 538 -21.51 15.53 -26.25
C PHE A 538 -21.26 14.82 -27.58
N CYS A 539 -20.98 15.61 -28.62
CA CYS A 539 -20.53 15.13 -29.92
C CYS A 539 -19.30 15.94 -30.33
N GLU A 540 -18.16 15.28 -30.51
CA GLU A 540 -16.90 15.97 -30.80
C GLU A 540 -16.92 16.65 -32.18
N GLN A 541 -17.65 16.05 -33.12
CA GLN A 541 -17.82 16.58 -34.46
C GLN A 541 -18.96 17.60 -34.51
N GLN A 542 -18.82 18.61 -35.37
CA GLN A 542 -19.95 19.48 -35.68
C GLN A 542 -21.03 18.68 -36.41
N ILE A 543 -22.24 18.69 -35.84
CA ILE A 543 -23.39 17.97 -36.39
C ILE A 543 -23.84 18.67 -37.69
N SER A 544 -23.92 17.89 -38.76
CA SER A 544 -24.25 18.36 -40.09
C SER A 544 -25.12 17.34 -40.82
N GLU A 545 -25.99 17.83 -41.70
CA GLU A 545 -26.88 16.96 -42.48
C GLU A 545 -26.15 15.88 -43.30
N ALA A 546 -24.91 16.11 -43.74
CA ALA A 546 -24.20 15.20 -44.65
C ALA A 546 -23.49 14.02 -43.96
N GLN A 547 -23.48 13.94 -42.63
CA GLN A 547 -22.73 12.89 -41.89
C GLN A 547 -23.45 11.54 -41.90
N ASP A 548 -22.81 10.49 -42.39
CA ASP A 548 -23.45 9.16 -42.44
C ASP A 548 -23.68 8.53 -41.06
N ASN A 549 -22.84 8.83 -40.06
CA ASN A 549 -22.96 8.32 -38.70
C ASN A 549 -22.61 9.42 -37.68
N TYR A 550 -23.14 9.31 -36.46
CA TYR A 550 -22.80 10.19 -35.34
C TYR A 550 -22.25 9.39 -34.17
N GLU A 551 -21.07 9.77 -33.69
CA GLU A 551 -20.54 9.29 -32.43
C GLU A 551 -20.94 10.26 -31.32
N LEU A 552 -21.67 9.74 -30.34
CA LEU A 552 -22.19 10.48 -29.20
C LEU A 552 -21.55 9.94 -27.93
N ILE A 553 -21.21 10.87 -27.03
CA ILE A 553 -20.58 10.59 -25.74
C ILE A 553 -21.53 11.01 -24.63
N PHE A 554 -21.74 10.13 -23.65
CA PHE A 554 -22.51 10.47 -22.46
C PHE A 554 -21.68 11.35 -21.52
N ALA A 555 -21.83 12.67 -21.63
CA ALA A 555 -21.06 13.61 -20.82
C ALA A 555 -21.38 13.51 -19.32
N GLY A 556 -22.59 13.10 -18.97
CA GLY A 556 -23.05 12.90 -17.59
C GLY A 556 -24.47 13.42 -17.38
N PHE A 557 -24.94 13.35 -16.14
CA PHE A 557 -26.27 13.85 -15.76
C PHE A 557 -26.22 14.71 -14.49
N MET A 558 -27.26 15.50 -14.25
CA MET A 558 -27.41 16.34 -13.07
C MET A 558 -28.82 16.18 -12.49
N PRO A 559 -28.97 15.67 -11.26
CA PRO A 559 -30.23 15.76 -10.52
C PRO A 559 -30.63 17.20 -10.26
N THR A 560 -31.88 17.55 -10.52
CA THR A 560 -32.37 18.92 -10.33
C THR A 560 -32.45 19.31 -8.85
N SER A 561 -32.58 18.33 -7.95
CA SER A 561 -32.53 18.55 -6.49
C SER A 561 -31.18 19.08 -5.96
N LEU A 562 -30.10 18.95 -6.73
CA LEU A 562 -28.76 19.43 -6.35
C LEU A 562 -28.46 20.85 -6.85
N ILE A 563 -29.42 21.44 -7.56
CA ILE A 563 -29.28 22.76 -8.15
C ILE A 563 -29.88 23.79 -7.18
N ASN A 564 -29.01 24.52 -6.48
CA ASN A 564 -29.40 25.54 -5.50
C ASN A 564 -29.17 26.96 -6.06
N THR A 565 -29.93 27.37 -7.09
CA THR A 565 -29.82 28.72 -7.69
C THR A 565 -31.17 29.25 -8.13
N ASN A 566 -31.40 30.56 -8.03
CA ASN A 566 -32.59 31.25 -8.55
C ASN A 566 -32.34 31.89 -9.94
N ASP A 567 -31.29 31.46 -10.64
CA ASP A 567 -30.93 32.03 -11.94
C ASP A 567 -31.93 31.60 -13.02
N GLU A 568 -32.29 32.52 -13.93
CA GLU A 568 -33.22 32.22 -15.04
C GLU A 568 -32.67 31.13 -15.99
N ILE A 569 -31.33 31.05 -16.11
CA ILE A 569 -30.60 30.09 -16.94
C ILE A 569 -29.38 29.57 -16.16
N ILE A 570 -29.25 28.25 -16.09
CA ILE A 570 -28.10 27.57 -15.50
C ILE A 570 -27.19 27.03 -16.59
N ILE A 571 -25.89 27.15 -16.38
CA ILE A 571 -24.86 26.59 -17.26
C ILE A 571 -24.14 25.46 -16.51
N LEU A 572 -24.26 24.24 -17.04
CA LEU A 572 -23.54 23.07 -16.56
C LEU A 572 -22.31 22.82 -17.42
N LYS A 573 -21.18 22.60 -16.74
CA LYS A 573 -19.93 22.10 -17.31
C LYS A 573 -19.77 20.61 -17.01
N ALA A 574 -18.93 19.92 -17.80
CA ALA A 574 -18.66 18.50 -17.62
C ALA A 574 -18.21 18.12 -16.20
N GLU A 575 -17.37 18.97 -15.57
CA GLU A 575 -16.88 18.76 -14.20
C GLU A 575 -17.98 18.84 -13.13
N GLN A 576 -19.12 19.47 -13.42
CA GLN A 576 -20.23 19.64 -12.49
C GLN A 576 -21.18 18.45 -12.53
N LEU A 577 -21.21 17.68 -13.61
CA LEU A 577 -22.10 16.53 -13.78
C LEU A 577 -21.73 15.36 -12.84
N LEU A 578 -22.64 14.38 -12.79
CA LEU A 578 -22.46 13.04 -12.25
C LEU A 578 -22.22 12.06 -13.39
N TYR A 579 -21.50 10.98 -13.08
CA TYR A 579 -21.13 9.97 -14.07
C TYR A 579 -22.32 9.32 -14.76
N GLY A 580 -22.35 9.40 -16.09
CA GLY A 580 -23.43 8.86 -16.92
C GLY A 580 -23.74 7.38 -16.64
N GLY A 581 -22.72 6.57 -16.33
CA GLY A 581 -22.89 5.13 -16.07
C GLY A 581 -23.72 4.80 -14.85
N GLY A 582 -23.85 5.73 -13.92
CA GLY A 582 -24.68 5.56 -12.74
C GLY A 582 -26.16 5.85 -12.94
N ILE A 583 -26.56 6.42 -14.09
CA ILE A 583 -27.92 6.96 -14.25
C ILE A 583 -29.01 5.89 -14.04
N TYR A 584 -28.76 4.66 -14.49
CA TYR A 584 -29.71 3.56 -14.37
C TYR A 584 -29.98 3.20 -12.91
N HIS A 585 -28.93 3.14 -12.09
CA HIS A 585 -29.03 2.88 -10.65
C HIS A 585 -29.66 4.06 -9.91
N TYR A 586 -29.29 5.29 -10.29
CA TYR A 586 -29.87 6.50 -9.71
C TYR A 586 -31.40 6.55 -9.91
N ILE A 587 -31.89 6.29 -11.13
CA ILE A 587 -33.33 6.26 -11.42
C ILE A 587 -34.05 5.15 -10.64
N LYS A 588 -33.43 3.97 -10.47
CA LYS A 588 -34.01 2.87 -9.68
C LYS A 588 -34.30 3.25 -8.22
N CYS A 589 -33.56 4.20 -7.65
CA CYS A 589 -33.81 4.68 -6.28
C CYS A 589 -35.16 5.41 -6.14
N PHE A 590 -35.75 5.89 -7.24
CA PHE A 590 -37.06 6.55 -7.29
C PHE A 590 -38.19 5.62 -7.77
N ASN A 591 -37.90 4.33 -8.00
CA ASN A 591 -38.84 3.32 -8.50
C ASN A 591 -39.45 2.42 -7.39
N TYR A 592 -39.44 2.87 -6.13
CA TYR A 592 -40.09 2.19 -5.00
C TYR A 592 -41.33 2.93 -4.53
#